data_AF-A0A7S0Z9U0-F1
#
_entry.id   AF-A0A7S0Z9U0-F1
#
_cell.length_a   1.000
_cell.length_b   1.000
_cell.length_c   1.000
_cell.angle_alpha   90.00
_cell.angle_beta   90.00
_cell.angle_gamma   90.00
#
_symmetry.space_group_name_H-M   'P 1'
#
loop_
_entity.id
_entity.type
_entity.pdbx_description
1 polymer ?
#
loop_
_entity_poly.entity_id
_entity_poly.type
_entity_poly.pdbx_seq_one_letter_code
_entity_poly.pdbx_strand_id
1 'polypeptide(L)'
;HIGAMSAIDDALDDALDLERIAFNEGFREGAERGRVDGIDHGRELGFQKGFELAREVGYYAGCARVWRELMARVRDESVYGERVRRLVAQFDALVAASAIGDPLDAEVLARAEALRGKFKTIVALLGAREAYGDGANDDRGISF
;
A
#
# COMPACT_ATOMS: atom_id res chain seq x y z
N HIS A 1 66.74 21.00 -21.09
CA HIS A 1 65.59 20.28 -21.66
C HIS A 1 65.22 19.00 -20.90
N ILE A 2 66.17 18.13 -20.52
CA ILE A 2 65.86 16.85 -19.83
C ILE A 2 65.20 17.03 -18.45
N GLY A 3 65.64 17.99 -17.62
CA GLY A 3 65.05 18.22 -16.29
C GLY A 3 63.65 18.86 -16.28
N ALA A 4 63.23 19.50 -17.37
CA ALA A 4 61.88 20.07 -17.48
C ALA A 4 60.83 19.02 -17.89
N MET A 5 61.27 17.96 -18.58
CA MET A 5 60.40 16.84 -18.98
C MET A 5 60.07 15.95 -17.77
N SER A 6 61.05 15.67 -16.91
CA SER A 6 60.82 14.96 -15.64
C SER A 6 59.88 15.70 -14.69
N ALA A 7 59.98 17.03 -14.58
CA ALA A 7 59.08 17.80 -13.72
C ALA A 7 57.62 17.81 -14.21
N ILE A 8 57.40 17.62 -15.52
CA ILE A 8 56.06 17.49 -16.10
C ILE A 8 55.50 16.09 -15.81
N ASP A 9 56.33 15.05 -15.94
CA ASP A 9 55.93 13.67 -15.63
C ASP A 9 55.56 13.53 -14.13
N ASP A 10 56.38 14.06 -13.22
CA ASP A 10 56.11 14.05 -11.77
C ASP A 10 54.79 14.78 -11.43
N ALA A 11 54.50 15.92 -12.08
CA ALA A 11 53.28 16.68 -11.86
C ALA A 11 52.01 15.97 -12.39
N LEU A 12 52.14 15.18 -13.47
CA LEU A 12 51.06 14.36 -14.00
C LEU A 12 50.77 13.16 -13.09
N ASP A 13 51.81 12.52 -12.55
CA ASP A 13 51.67 11.44 -11.58
C ASP A 13 51.00 11.92 -10.28
N ASP A 14 51.41 13.08 -9.75
CA ASP A 14 50.77 13.71 -8.60
C ASP A 14 49.28 14.04 -8.86
N ALA A 15 48.95 14.49 -10.06
CA ALA A 15 47.57 14.78 -10.45
C ALA A 15 46.71 13.51 -10.55
N LEU A 16 47.24 12.42 -11.09
CA LEU A 16 46.57 11.12 -11.14
C LEU A 16 46.37 10.55 -9.73
N ASP A 17 47.35 10.71 -8.85
CA ASP A 17 47.23 10.29 -7.46
C ASP A 17 46.16 11.09 -6.72
N LEU A 18 46.09 12.41 -6.94
CA LEU A 18 45.03 13.25 -6.39
C LEU A 18 43.64 12.85 -6.91
N GLU A 19 43.49 12.60 -8.21
CA GLU A 19 42.24 12.14 -8.81
C GLU A 19 41.79 10.82 -8.17
N ARG A 20 42.70 9.85 -8.05
CA ARG A 20 42.42 8.54 -7.44
C ARG A 20 42.00 8.68 -5.98
N ILE A 21 42.66 9.55 -5.20
CA ILE A 21 42.29 9.82 -3.80
C ILE A 21 40.88 10.42 -3.74
N ALA A 22 40.62 11.48 -4.51
CA ALA A 22 39.33 12.15 -4.53
C ALA A 22 38.20 11.21 -4.97
N PHE A 23 38.45 10.36 -5.97
CA PHE A 23 37.49 9.34 -6.40
C PHE A 23 37.18 8.33 -5.30
N ASN A 24 38.20 7.76 -4.67
CA ASN A 24 38.02 6.75 -3.62
C ASN A 24 37.32 7.34 -2.38
N GLU A 25 37.66 8.58 -2.02
CA GLU A 25 37.02 9.30 -0.92
C GLU A 25 35.55 9.58 -1.25
N GLY A 26 35.25 10.14 -2.42
CA GLY A 26 33.89 10.41 -2.87
C GLY A 26 33.04 9.15 -2.98
N PHE A 27 33.61 8.04 -3.46
CA PHE A 27 32.93 6.74 -3.50
C PHE A 27 32.60 6.24 -2.09
N ARG A 28 33.57 6.26 -1.18
CA ARG A 28 33.38 5.81 0.20
C ARG A 28 32.35 6.66 0.94
N GLU A 29 32.44 7.98 0.79
CA GLU A 29 31.52 8.93 1.40
C GLU A 29 30.10 8.78 0.83
N GLY A 30 29.98 8.63 -0.50
CA GLY A 30 28.71 8.37 -1.17
C GLY A 30 28.07 7.04 -0.74
N ALA A 31 28.86 5.98 -0.62
CA ALA A 31 28.38 4.68 -0.16
C ALA A 31 27.87 4.72 1.29
N GLU A 32 28.61 5.37 2.19
CA GLU A 32 28.20 5.48 3.60
C GLU A 32 26.97 6.38 3.76
N ARG A 33 26.93 7.53 3.07
CA ARG A 33 25.73 8.39 3.07
C ARG A 33 24.51 7.65 2.51
N GLY A 34 24.65 7.01 1.35
CA GLY A 34 23.56 6.27 0.74
C GLY A 34 23.02 5.14 1.63
N ARG A 35 23.90 4.50 2.41
CA ARG A 35 23.51 3.49 3.40
C ARG A 35 22.69 4.10 4.54
N VAL A 36 23.11 5.23 5.09
CA VAL A 36 22.40 5.92 6.18
C VAL A 36 21.06 6.45 5.68
N ASP A 37 21.08 7.21 4.59
CA ASP A 37 19.89 7.81 4.00
C ASP A 37 18.87 6.74 3.58
N GLY A 38 19.34 5.62 3.02
CA GLY A 38 18.48 4.50 2.63
C GLY A 38 17.76 3.85 3.81
N ILE A 39 18.41 3.75 4.97
CA ILE A 39 17.79 3.20 6.18
C ILE A 39 16.71 4.15 6.70
N ASP A 40 17.01 5.44 6.79
CA ASP A 40 16.08 6.42 7.34
C ASP A 40 14.88 6.63 6.42
N HIS A 41 15.12 6.79 5.11
CA HIS A 41 14.06 6.90 4.11
C HIS A 41 13.22 5.63 4.03
N GLY A 42 13.85 4.45 4.09
CA GLY A 42 13.14 3.16 4.08
C GLY A 42 12.22 3.00 5.29
N ARG A 43 12.66 3.45 6.48
CA ARG A 43 11.84 3.44 7.70
C ARG A 43 10.64 4.38 7.60
N GLU A 44 10.88 5.62 7.18
CA GLU A 44 9.81 6.61 7.02
C GLU A 44 8.76 6.16 6.00
N LEU A 45 9.22 5.72 4.82
CA LEU A 45 8.35 5.22 3.76
C LEU A 45 7.57 3.98 4.22
N GLY A 46 8.24 3.04 4.89
CA GLY A 46 7.61 1.84 5.44
C GLY A 46 6.50 2.17 6.44
N PHE A 47 6.74 3.14 7.34
CA PHE A 47 5.74 3.59 8.30
C PHE A 47 4.54 4.23 7.59
N GLN A 48 4.78 5.15 6.65
CA GLN A 48 3.72 5.80 5.90
C GLN A 48 2.86 4.79 5.13
N LYS A 49 3.50 3.88 4.38
CA LYS A 49 2.81 2.87 3.57
C LYS A 49 2.09 1.82 4.42
N GLY A 50 2.70 1.39 5.51
CA GLY A 50 2.06 0.51 6.48
C GLY A 50 0.80 1.15 7.07
N PHE A 51 0.85 2.43 7.41
CA PHE A 51 -0.31 3.16 7.95
C PHE A 51 -1.41 3.36 6.91
N GLU A 52 -1.07 3.72 5.67
CA GLU A 52 -2.03 3.81 4.55
C GLU A 52 -2.78 2.49 4.37
N LEU A 53 -2.06 1.37 4.37
CA LEU A 53 -2.62 0.03 4.24
C LEU A 53 -3.49 -0.36 5.45
N ALA A 54 -3.03 -0.06 6.67
CA ALA A 54 -3.79 -0.35 7.90
C ALA A 54 -5.12 0.40 7.94
N ARG A 55 -5.10 1.68 7.53
CA ARG A 55 -6.30 2.50 7.43
C ARG A 55 -7.29 1.90 6.43
N GLU A 56 -6.82 1.47 5.27
CA GLU A 56 -7.66 0.85 4.25
C GLU A 56 -8.31 -0.45 4.75
N VAL A 57 -7.52 -1.37 5.33
CA VAL A 57 -8.06 -2.62 5.89
C VAL A 57 -9.06 -2.33 7.03
N GLY A 58 -8.77 -1.35 7.89
CA GLY A 58 -9.67 -0.92 8.95
C GLY A 58 -10.99 -0.34 8.44
N TYR A 59 -10.94 0.45 7.36
CA TYR A 59 -12.15 0.93 6.67
C TYR A 59 -13.01 -0.24 6.18
N TYR A 60 -12.40 -1.23 5.50
CA TYR A 60 -13.10 -2.42 5.03
C TYR A 60 -13.70 -3.25 6.18
N ALA A 61 -13.01 -3.36 7.31
CA ALA A 61 -13.56 -3.99 8.51
C ALA A 61 -14.83 -3.29 9.02
N GLY A 62 -14.83 -1.96 9.01
CA GLY A 62 -16.02 -1.15 9.31
C GLY A 62 -17.18 -1.45 8.37
N CYS A 63 -16.93 -1.44 7.05
CA CYS A 63 -17.95 -1.75 6.05
C CYS A 63 -18.52 -3.16 6.22
N ALA A 64 -17.66 -4.17 6.38
CA ALA A 64 -18.07 -5.54 6.59
C ALA A 64 -18.99 -5.66 7.82
N ARG A 65 -18.63 -5.00 8.93
CA ARG A 65 -19.45 -4.97 10.15
C ARG A 65 -20.82 -4.34 9.90
N VAL A 66 -20.86 -3.17 9.27
CA VAL A 66 -22.12 -2.47 8.96
C VAL A 66 -23.02 -3.34 8.09
N TRP A 67 -22.48 -3.95 7.02
CA TRP A 67 -23.27 -4.81 6.14
C TRP A 67 -23.83 -6.03 6.87
N ARG A 68 -23.05 -6.69 7.73
CA ARG A 68 -23.54 -7.81 8.54
C ARG A 68 -24.68 -7.40 9.48
N GLU A 69 -24.50 -6.29 10.19
CA GLU A 69 -25.52 -5.77 11.12
C GLU A 69 -26.81 -5.39 10.39
N LEU A 70 -26.72 -4.77 9.22
CA LEU A 70 -27.88 -4.45 8.40
C LEU A 70 -28.59 -5.73 7.92
N MET A 71 -27.84 -6.70 7.38
CA MET A 71 -28.40 -7.96 6.91
C MET A 71 -29.08 -8.76 8.03
N ALA A 72 -28.57 -8.70 9.26
CA ALA A 72 -29.15 -9.38 10.42
C ALA A 72 -30.44 -8.71 10.93
N ARG A 73 -30.61 -7.40 10.68
CA ARG A 73 -31.78 -6.62 11.14
C ARG A 73 -32.95 -6.65 10.17
N VAL A 74 -32.72 -6.98 8.90
CA VAL A 74 -33.80 -7.04 7.91
C VAL A 74 -34.61 -8.32 8.09
N ARG A 75 -35.93 -8.18 8.27
CA ARG A 75 -36.86 -9.29 8.46
C ARG A 75 -37.16 -10.06 7.17
N ASP A 76 -37.07 -9.38 6.03
CA ASP A 76 -37.30 -9.97 4.72
C ASP A 76 -35.96 -10.42 4.11
N GLU A 77 -35.71 -11.74 4.13
CA GLU A 77 -34.48 -12.31 3.61
C GLU A 77 -34.31 -12.12 2.09
N SER A 78 -35.35 -11.74 1.35
CA SER A 78 -35.24 -11.43 -0.08
C SER A 78 -34.58 -10.06 -0.34
N VAL A 79 -34.60 -9.18 0.67
CA VAL A 79 -33.75 -7.98 0.69
C VAL A 79 -32.31 -8.45 0.84
N TYR A 80 -31.34 -8.11 0.02
CA TYR A 80 -30.03 -8.79 0.01
C TYR A 80 -30.15 -10.28 -0.37
N GLY A 81 -30.26 -10.56 -1.67
CA GLY A 81 -30.24 -11.93 -2.18
C GLY A 81 -29.02 -12.75 -1.70
N GLU A 82 -29.15 -14.07 -1.71
CA GLU A 82 -28.17 -15.04 -1.18
C GLU A 82 -26.73 -14.77 -1.67
N ARG A 83 -26.58 -14.40 -2.94
CA ARG A 83 -25.29 -14.01 -3.54
C ARG A 83 -24.60 -12.89 -2.77
N VAL A 84 -25.33 -11.84 -2.40
CA VAL A 84 -24.77 -10.67 -1.70
C VAL A 84 -24.35 -11.07 -0.29
N ARG A 85 -25.18 -11.82 0.43
CA ARG A 85 -24.83 -12.35 1.77
C ARG A 85 -23.56 -13.18 1.74
N ARG A 86 -23.46 -14.11 0.79
CA ARG A 86 -22.26 -14.95 0.59
C ARG A 86 -21.02 -14.09 0.29
N LEU A 87 -21.15 -13.08 -0.57
CA LEU A 87 -20.04 -12.20 -0.91
C LEU A 87 -19.55 -11.40 0.30
N VAL A 88 -20.47 -10.88 1.12
CA VAL A 88 -20.15 -10.16 2.37
C VAL A 88 -19.50 -11.09 3.40
N ALA A 89 -19.97 -12.31 3.58
CA ALA A 89 -19.34 -13.29 4.47
C ALA A 89 -17.89 -13.61 4.05
N GLN A 90 -17.67 -13.83 2.75
CA GLN A 90 -16.33 -14.02 2.20
C GLN A 90 -15.45 -12.78 2.34
N PHE A 91 -16.02 -11.58 2.21
CA PHE A 91 -15.30 -10.33 2.39
C PHE A 91 -14.87 -10.15 3.84
N ASP A 92 -15.73 -10.46 4.79
CA ASP A 92 -15.39 -10.42 6.22
C ASP A 92 -14.26 -11.39 6.58
N ALA A 93 -14.31 -12.62 6.05
CA ALA A 93 -13.23 -13.58 6.23
C ALA A 93 -11.89 -13.07 5.64
N LEU A 94 -11.94 -12.42 4.46
CA LEU A 94 -10.76 -11.85 3.83
C LEU A 94 -10.22 -10.66 4.63
N VAL A 95 -11.08 -9.81 5.21
CA VAL A 95 -10.67 -8.72 6.10
C VAL A 95 -9.93 -9.29 7.32
N ALA A 96 -10.48 -10.32 7.96
CA ALA A 96 -9.84 -10.95 9.12
C ALA A 96 -8.46 -11.54 8.77
N ALA A 97 -8.34 -12.17 7.59
CA ALA A 97 -7.07 -12.69 7.08
C ALA A 97 -6.07 -11.59 6.66
N SER A 98 -6.54 -10.35 6.47
CA SER A 98 -5.72 -9.20 6.07
C SER A 98 -5.30 -8.33 7.26
N ALA A 99 -5.60 -8.76 8.49
CA ALA A 99 -5.19 -8.04 9.68
C ALA A 99 -3.66 -7.87 9.69
N ILE A 100 -3.21 -6.62 9.77
CA ILE A 100 -1.78 -6.29 9.71
C ILE A 100 -1.15 -6.65 11.05
N GLY A 101 -0.38 -7.73 11.06
CA GLY A 101 0.37 -8.21 12.22
C GLY A 101 1.86 -8.42 11.94
N ASP A 102 2.22 -8.83 10.73
CA ASP A 102 3.60 -9.05 10.29
C ASP A 102 4.01 -8.02 9.23
N PRO A 103 4.98 -7.12 9.51
CA PRO A 103 5.51 -6.16 8.54
C PRO A 103 6.21 -6.77 7.32
N LEU A 104 6.59 -8.05 7.37
CA LEU A 104 7.31 -8.75 6.31
C LEU A 104 6.42 -9.70 5.49
N ASP A 105 5.11 -9.65 5.71
CA ASP A 105 4.15 -10.47 4.98
C ASP A 105 4.07 -10.05 3.50
N ALA A 106 4.69 -10.86 2.63
CA ALA A 106 4.74 -10.61 1.19
C ALA A 106 3.36 -10.62 0.51
N GLU A 107 2.37 -11.26 1.13
CA GLU A 107 1.01 -11.43 0.59
C GLU A 107 0.07 -10.30 1.01
N VAL A 108 0.49 -9.38 1.89
CA VAL A 108 -0.36 -8.32 2.43
C VAL A 108 -0.94 -7.42 1.35
N LEU A 109 -0.15 -7.10 0.32
CA LEU A 109 -0.58 -6.27 -0.80
C LEU A 109 -1.56 -7.03 -1.72
N ALA A 110 -1.33 -8.33 -1.92
CA ALA A 110 -2.22 -9.17 -2.72
C ALA A 110 -3.59 -9.31 -2.06
N ARG A 111 -3.63 -9.50 -0.73
CA ARG A 111 -4.89 -9.53 0.03
C ARG A 111 -5.62 -8.19 0.01
N ALA A 112 -4.90 -7.07 0.11
CA ALA A 112 -5.48 -5.74 -0.02
C ALA A 112 -6.10 -5.49 -1.40
N GLU A 113 -5.44 -5.94 -2.48
CA GLU A 113 -6.01 -5.85 -3.82
C GLU A 113 -7.27 -6.72 -3.98
N ALA A 114 -7.25 -7.93 -3.41
CA ALA A 114 -8.44 -8.78 -3.35
C ALA A 114 -9.60 -8.11 -2.58
N LEU A 115 -9.29 -7.41 -1.47
CA LEU A 115 -10.28 -6.61 -0.73
C LEU A 115 -10.86 -5.50 -1.62
N ARG A 116 -10.04 -4.70 -2.30
CA ARG A 116 -10.52 -3.65 -3.21
C ARG A 116 -11.46 -4.19 -4.27
N GLY A 117 -11.09 -5.28 -4.94
CA GLY A 117 -11.91 -5.88 -5.99
C GLY A 117 -13.26 -6.41 -5.47
N LYS A 118 -13.23 -7.06 -4.30
CA LYS A 118 -14.44 -7.62 -3.69
C LYS A 118 -15.35 -6.55 -3.11
N PHE A 119 -14.78 -5.49 -2.52
CA PHE A 119 -15.49 -4.30 -2.07
C PHE A 119 -16.26 -3.64 -3.22
N LYS A 120 -15.57 -3.35 -4.34
CA LYS A 120 -16.20 -2.78 -5.55
C LYS A 120 -17.36 -3.65 -6.05
N THR A 121 -17.17 -4.96 -6.04
CA THR A 121 -18.22 -5.93 -6.45
C THR A 121 -19.45 -5.84 -5.54
N ILE A 122 -19.26 -5.78 -4.23
CA ILE A 122 -20.36 -5.70 -3.26
C ILE A 122 -21.09 -4.36 -3.40
N VAL A 123 -20.35 -3.25 -3.46
CA VAL A 123 -20.94 -1.91 -3.62
C VAL A 123 -21.74 -1.82 -4.92
N ALA A 124 -21.24 -2.34 -6.03
CA ALA A 124 -21.98 -2.36 -7.29
C ALA A 124 -23.30 -3.14 -7.19
N LEU A 125 -23.30 -4.29 -6.51
CA LEU A 125 -24.52 -5.09 -6.29
C LEU A 125 -25.52 -4.43 -5.35
N LEU A 126 -25.02 -3.70 -4.34
CA LEU A 126 -25.87 -2.94 -3.41
C LEU A 126 -26.45 -1.69 -4.08
N GLY A 127 -25.64 -0.89 -4.77
CA GLY A 127 -26.06 0.32 -5.46
C GLY A 127 -26.95 0.05 -6.68
N ALA A 128 -26.70 -1.03 -7.45
CA ALA A 128 -27.62 -1.46 -8.51
C ALA A 128 -28.99 -1.84 -7.94
N ARG A 129 -29.06 -2.28 -6.68
CA ARG A 129 -30.31 -2.63 -6.02
C ARG A 129 -31.06 -1.41 -5.50
N GLU A 130 -30.37 -0.35 -5.11
CA GLU A 130 -30.98 0.97 -4.84
C GLU A 130 -31.58 1.56 -6.12
N ALA A 131 -30.84 1.51 -7.24
CA ALA A 131 -31.32 2.03 -8.53
C ALA A 131 -32.54 1.28 -9.11
N TYR A 132 -32.74 0.00 -8.75
CA TYR A 132 -33.93 -0.78 -9.12
C TYR A 132 -35.01 -0.80 -8.04
N GLY A 133 -34.69 -0.41 -6.79
CA GLY A 133 -35.63 -0.36 -5.66
C GLY A 133 -36.53 0.86 -5.65
N ASP A 134 -36.18 1.91 -6.40
CA ASP A 134 -36.91 3.20 -6.48
C ASP A 134 -38.24 3.11 -7.27
N GLY A 135 -38.64 1.91 -7.71
CA GLY A 135 -39.98 1.66 -8.26
C GLY A 135 -41.06 1.40 -7.23
N ALA A 136 -40.71 1.23 -5.94
CA ALA A 136 -41.68 0.95 -4.90
C ALA A 136 -41.24 1.49 -3.53
N ASN A 137 -41.83 2.63 -3.19
CA ASN A 137 -42.00 3.18 -1.84
C ASN A 137 -40.84 4.02 -1.28
N ASP A 138 -41.08 5.33 -1.34
CA ASP A 138 -40.50 6.39 -0.51
C ASP A 138 -40.48 5.96 0.97
N ASP A 139 -39.26 5.80 1.52
CA ASP A 139 -38.82 6.23 2.86
C ASP A 139 -37.58 5.40 3.29
N ARG A 140 -36.43 6.08 3.42
CA ARG A 140 -35.14 5.69 4.05
C ARG A 140 -34.11 4.91 3.22
N GLY A 141 -32.99 5.58 2.96
CA GLY A 141 -31.71 4.91 2.68
C GLY A 141 -30.59 5.92 2.43
N ILE A 142 -29.66 6.04 3.37
CA ILE A 142 -28.52 6.98 3.34
C ILE A 142 -27.62 6.69 2.14
N SER A 143 -27.39 7.70 1.29
CA SER A 143 -26.37 7.66 0.23
C SER A 143 -24.96 7.81 0.82
N PHE A 144 -24.03 6.98 0.38
CA PHE A 144 -22.59 7.11 0.64
C PHE A 144 -21.93 8.14 -0.28
#